data_AF-A0A4R6SCM0-F1
#
_entry.id   AF-A0A4R6SCM0-F1
#
_cell.length_a   1.000
_cell.length_b   1.000
_cell.length_c   1.000
_cell.angle_alpha   90.00
_cell.angle_beta   90.00
_cell.angle_gamma   90.00
#
_symmetry.space_group_name_H-M   'P 1'
#
loop_
_entity.id
_entity.type
_entity.pdbx_description
1 polymer ?
#
loop_
_entity_poly.entity_id
_entity_poly.type
_entity_poly.pdbx_seq_one_letter_code
_entity_poly.pdbx_strand_id
1 'polypeptide(L)'
;MTEHALSPLPELSRILWAARIDAFANQWHVSRRAIPGLKTIAAASDDPRLREAVKHAEAASALTETMLEELRAAIDFVQPQPPAEPQNHKTA
;
A
#
# COMPACT_ATOMS: atom_id res chain seq x y z
N MET A 1 -35.04 -4.69 -22.92
CA MET A 1 -33.58 -4.55 -23.09
C MET A 1 -33.00 -4.41 -21.71
N THR A 2 -32.47 -5.49 -21.14
CA THR A 2 -31.81 -5.45 -19.84
C THR A 2 -30.43 -4.84 -20.04
N GLU A 3 -30.26 -3.60 -19.59
CA GLU A 3 -28.93 -3.02 -19.41
C GLU A 3 -28.13 -3.96 -18.51
N HIS A 4 -27.18 -4.68 -19.09
CA HIS A 4 -26.11 -5.30 -18.31
C HIS A 4 -25.30 -4.14 -17.73
N ALA A 5 -25.70 -3.65 -16.56
CA ALA A 5 -24.87 -2.77 -15.76
C ALA A 5 -23.52 -3.46 -15.61
N LEU A 6 -22.48 -2.90 -16.22
CA LEU A 6 -21.12 -3.40 -16.09
C LEU A 6 -20.82 -3.49 -14.60
N SER A 7 -20.41 -4.68 -14.13
CA SER A 7 -20.01 -4.86 -12.73
C SER A 7 -18.97 -3.79 -12.40
N PRO A 8 -19.13 -3.01 -11.30
CA PRO A 8 -18.19 -1.94 -10.93
C PRO A 8 -16.87 -2.49 -10.39
N LEU A 9 -16.79 -3.79 -10.09
CA LEU A 9 -15.65 -4.43 -9.44
C LEU A 9 -14.34 -4.34 -10.24
N PRO A 10 -14.30 -4.52 -11.57
CA PRO A 10 -13.08 -4.36 -12.35
C PRO A 10 -12.55 -2.92 -12.36
N GLU A 11 -13.44 -1.91 -12.37
CA GLU A 11 -13.03 -0.51 -12.31
C GLU A 11 -12.49 -0.15 -10.92
N LEU A 12 -13.19 -0.56 -9.87
CA LEU A 12 -12.71 -0.40 -8.49
C LEU A 12 -11.33 -1.07 -8.29
N SER A 13 -11.14 -2.27 -8.84
CA SER A 13 -9.87 -2.98 -8.80
C SER A 13 -8.74 -2.17 -9.46
N ARG A 14 -8.99 -1.55 -10.63
CA ARG A 14 -7.99 -0.69 -11.29
C ARG A 14 -7.64 0.54 -10.44
N ILE A 15 -8.63 1.19 -9.84
CA ILE A 15 -8.41 2.36 -8.98
C ILE A 15 -7.55 1.99 -7.77
N LEU A 16 -7.86 0.88 -7.09
CA LEU A 16 -7.10 0.40 -5.94
C LEU A 16 -5.66 0.03 -6.31
N TRP A 17 -5.46 -0.62 -7.47
CA TRP A 17 -4.12 -0.91 -7.99
C TRP A 17 -3.30 0.35 -8.29
N ALA A 18 -3.91 1.36 -8.91
CA ALA A 18 -3.25 2.64 -9.17
C ALA A 18 -2.81 3.31 -7.86
N ALA A 19 -3.72 3.42 -6.88
CA ALA A 19 -3.40 3.99 -5.57
C ALA A 19 -2.26 3.23 -4.86
N ARG A 20 -2.22 1.89 -4.99
CA ARG A 20 -1.17 1.07 -4.39
C ARG A 20 0.19 1.28 -5.05
N ILE A 21 0.23 1.47 -6.37
CA ILE A 21 1.47 1.78 -7.10
C ILE A 21 2.01 3.15 -6.66
N ASP A 22 1.14 4.16 -6.55
CA ASP A 22 1.53 5.50 -6.11
C ASP A 22 2.05 5.50 -4.66
N ALA A 23 1.36 4.80 -3.76
CA ALA A 23 1.80 4.63 -2.38
C ALA A 23 3.17 3.93 -2.31
N PHE A 24 3.40 2.91 -3.16
CA PHE A 24 4.67 2.19 -3.20
C PHE A 24 5.82 3.08 -3.69
N ALA A 25 5.57 3.88 -4.72
CA ALA A 25 6.55 4.84 -5.23
C ALA A 25 6.93 5.86 -4.13
N ASN A 26 5.94 6.38 -3.41
CA ASN A 26 6.18 7.30 -2.28
C ASN A 26 6.98 6.64 -1.16
N GLN A 27 6.61 5.42 -0.76
CA GLN A 27 7.32 4.66 0.27
C GLN A 27 8.77 4.42 -0.11
N TRP A 28 9.03 4.04 -1.36
CA TRP A 28 10.39 3.86 -1.87
C TRP A 28 11.18 5.18 -1.86
N HIS A 29 10.59 6.27 -2.36
CA HIS A 29 11.25 7.58 -2.38
C HIS A 29 11.62 8.07 -0.98
N VAL A 30 10.71 7.99 -0.02
CA VAL A 30 10.94 8.44 1.35
C VAL A 30 12.00 7.56 2.03
N SER A 31 11.82 6.24 2.00
CA SER A 31 12.69 5.29 2.71
C SER A 31 14.10 5.17 2.13
N ARG A 32 14.24 5.16 0.80
CA ARG A 32 15.51 4.91 0.12
C ARG A 32 16.27 6.15 -0.28
N ARG A 33 15.58 7.28 -0.49
CA ARG A 33 16.21 8.50 -1.01
C ARG A 33 16.22 9.63 0.01
N ALA A 34 15.08 9.95 0.62
CA ALA A 34 14.98 11.11 1.50
C ALA A 34 15.59 10.85 2.90
N ILE A 35 15.13 9.81 3.60
CA ILE A 35 15.54 9.52 4.98
C ILE A 35 17.06 9.36 5.13
N PRO A 36 17.78 8.61 4.27
CA PRO A 36 19.23 8.49 4.40
C PRO A 36 19.95 9.83 4.33
N GLY A 37 19.58 10.69 3.37
CA GLY A 37 20.16 12.03 3.23
C GLY A 37 19.84 12.91 4.43
N LEU A 38 18.59 12.88 4.93
CA LEU A 38 18.20 13.61 6.14
C LEU A 38 19.00 13.15 7.36
N LYS A 39 19.23 11.84 7.51
CA LYS A 39 20.07 11.29 8.59
C LYS A 39 21.51 11.76 8.51
N THR A 40 22.10 11.77 7.31
CA THR A 40 23.46 12.29 7.10
C THR A 40 23.55 13.77 7.49
N ILE A 41 22.59 14.60 7.07
CA ILE A 41 22.56 16.02 7.40
C ILE A 41 22.36 16.24 8.90
N ALA A 42 21.44 15.51 9.53
CA ALA A 42 21.17 15.61 10.96
C ALA A 42 22.36 15.13 11.81
N ALA A 43 23.13 14.14 11.35
CA ALA A 43 24.33 13.68 12.05
C ALA A 43 25.50 14.66 11.98
N ALA A 44 25.51 15.54 10.97
CA ALA A 44 26.56 16.55 10.76
C ALA A 44 26.23 17.90 11.42
N SER A 45 25.14 18.01 12.16
CA SER A 45 24.65 19.27 12.72
C SER A 45 24.07 19.10 14.12
N ASP A 46 24.26 20.10 14.98
CA ASP A 46 23.70 20.11 16.33
C ASP A 46 22.24 20.61 16.38
N ASP A 47 21.68 21.07 15.25
CA ASP A 47 20.32 21.61 15.19
C ASP A 47 19.27 20.53 15.55
N PRO A 48 18.53 20.67 16.67
CA PRO A 48 17.56 19.68 17.10
C PRO A 48 16.40 19.51 16.10
N ARG A 49 16.09 20.53 15.29
CA ARG A 49 15.02 20.47 14.28
C ARG A 49 15.32 19.43 13.20
N LEU A 50 16.59 19.20 12.88
CA LEU A 50 17.00 18.21 11.88
C LEU A 50 16.74 16.78 12.38
N ARG A 51 17.03 16.51 13.65
CA ARG A 51 16.71 15.21 14.27
C ARG A 51 15.21 14.97 14.32
N GLU A 52 14.42 15.99 14.61
CA GLU A 52 12.96 15.87 14.62
C GLU A 52 12.39 15.68 13.21
N ALA A 53 12.94 16.36 12.20
CA ALA A 53 12.56 16.17 10.80
C ALA A 53 12.80 14.72 10.33
N VAL A 54 13.91 14.09 10.76
CA VAL A 54 14.17 12.67 10.49
C VAL A 54 13.08 11.79 11.08
N LYS A 55 12.70 12.01 12.34
CA LYS A 55 11.63 11.23 13.00
C LYS A 55 10.29 11.35 12.28
N HIS A 56 9.93 12.58 11.87
CA HIS A 56 8.70 12.79 11.11
C HIS A 56 8.73 12.08 9.75
N ALA A 57 9.88 12.08 9.06
CA ALA A 57 10.04 11.35 7.80
C ALA A 57 9.94 9.83 8.00
N GLU A 58 10.53 9.29 9.07
CA GLU A 58 10.40 7.87 9.43
C GLU A 58 8.96 7.49 9.75
N ALA A 59 8.25 8.32 10.52
CA ALA A 59 6.83 8.11 10.80
C ALA A 59 5.96 8.13 9.52
N ALA A 60 6.24 9.05 8.59
CA ALA A 60 5.55 9.10 7.30
C ALA A 60 5.82 7.84 6.46
N SER A 61 7.04 7.31 6.49
CA SER A 61 7.37 6.04 5.82
C SER A 61 6.55 4.88 6.38
N ALA A 62 6.46 4.77 7.71
CA ALA A 62 5.67 3.72 8.36
C ALA A 62 4.18 3.81 8.04
N LEU A 63 3.60 5.01 8.02
CA LEU A 63 2.21 5.21 7.59
C LEU A 63 1.96 4.77 6.14
N THR A 64 2.94 4.98 5.26
CA THR A 64 2.84 4.55 3.86
C THR A 64 2.90 3.02 3.75
N GLU A 65 3.66 2.35 4.61
CA GLU A 65 3.66 0.87 4.71
C GLU A 65 2.30 0.34 5.15
N THR A 66 1.69 0.92 6.18
CA THR A 66 0.32 0.56 6.59
C THR A 66 -0.68 0.79 5.45
N MET A 67 -0.60 1.91 4.74
CA MET A 67 -1.47 2.18 3.59
C MET A 67 -1.32 1.12 2.48
N LEU A 68 -0.11 0.63 2.24
CA LEU A 68 0.15 -0.43 1.25
C LEU A 68 -0.50 -1.76 1.63
N GLU A 69 -0.52 -2.09 2.93
CA GLU A 69 -1.15 -3.28 3.47
C GLU A 69 -2.68 -3.20 3.36
N GLU A 70 -3.27 -2.08 3.76
CA GLU A 70 -4.71 -1.85 3.65
C GLU A 70 -5.20 -1.85 2.19
N LEU A 71 -4.44 -1.23 1.28
CA LEU A 71 -4.75 -1.28 -0.15
C LEU A 71 -4.65 -2.70 -0.72
N ARG A 72 -3.68 -3.50 -0.25
CA ARG A 72 -3.60 -4.92 -0.62
C ARG A 72 -4.82 -5.68 -0.13
N ALA A 73 -5.21 -5.51 1.13
CA ALA A 73 -6.40 -6.17 1.68
C ALA A 73 -7.67 -5.80 0.92
N ALA A 74 -7.83 -4.52 0.55
CA ALA A 74 -8.95 -4.06 -0.26
C ALA A 74 -8.96 -4.71 -1.66
N ILE A 75 -7.79 -4.85 -2.30
CA ILE A 75 -7.66 -5.54 -3.59
C ILE A 75 -8.03 -7.03 -3.46
N ASP A 76 -7.49 -7.72 -2.46
CA ASP A 76 -7.74 -9.14 -2.23
C ASP A 76 -9.24 -9.41 -1.97
N PHE A 77 -9.95 -8.47 -1.34
CA PHE A 77 -11.39 -8.56 -1.09
C PHE A 77 -12.25 -8.41 -2.35
N VAL A 78 -11.89 -7.52 -3.29
CA VAL A 78 -12.69 -7.25 -4.49
C VAL A 78 -12.34 -8.16 -5.66
N GLN A 79 -11.21 -8.88 -5.58
CA GLN A 79 -10.81 -9.83 -6.61
C GLN A 79 -11.70 -11.08 -6.62
N PRO A 80 -12.04 -11.61 -7.81
CA PRO A 80 -12.76 -12.87 -7.92
C PRO A 80 -11.98 -13.99 -7.22
N GLN A 81 -12.57 -14.57 -6.18
CA GLN A 81 -12.02 -15.76 -5.56
C GLN A 81 -12.22 -16.95 -6.50
N PRO A 82 -11.22 -17.85 -6.65
CA PRO A 82 -11.44 -19.08 -7.38
C PRO A 82 -12.61 -19.85 -6.73
N PRO A 83 -13.48 -20.49 -7.53
CA PRO A 83 -14.59 -21.25 -6.97
C PRO A 83 -14.03 -22.32 -6.03
N ALA A 84 -14.56 -22.39 -4.80
CA ALA A 84 -14.19 -23.42 -3.86
C ALA A 84 -14.40 -24.79 -4.52
N GLU A 85 -13.35 -25.62 -4.54
CA GLU A 85 -13.47 -26.98 -5.07
C GLU A 85 -14.62 -27.70 -4.33
N PRO A 86 -15.53 -28.37 -5.05
CA PRO A 86 -16.60 -29.12 -4.41
C PRO A 86 -15.97 -30.14 -3.47
N GLN A 87 -16.28 -29.98 -2.17
CA GLN A 87 -15.89 -30.94 -1.14
C GLN A 87 -16.46 -32.29 -1.53
N ASN A 88 -15.63 -33.14 -2.10
CA ASN A 88 -15.94 -34.55 -2.34
C ASN A 88 -16.11 -35.21 -0.98
N HIS A 89 -17.32 -35.16 -0.44
CA HIS A 89 -17.76 -36.04 0.63
C HIS A 89 -17.79 -37.47 0.06
N LYS A 90 -16.62 -38.13 0.07
CA LYS A 90 -16.58 -39.59 0.06
C LYS A 90 -17.02 -40.03 1.46
N THR A 91 -18.31 -40.27 1.63
CA THR A 91 -18.83 -41.16 2.67
C THR A 91 -18.22 -42.54 2.42
N ALA A 92 -17.41 -42.98 3.39
CA ALA A 92 -16.96 -44.35 3.51
C ALA A 92 -18.09 -45.26 4.00
#